data_AF-X1NPW8-F1
#
_entry.id   AF-X1NPW8-F1
#
_cell.length_a   1.000
_cell.length_b   1.000
_cell.length_c   1.000
_cell.angle_alpha   90.00
_cell.angle_beta   90.00
_cell.angle_gamma   90.00
#
_symmetry.space_group_name_H-M   'P 1'
#
loop_
_entity.id
_entity.type
_entity.pdbx_description
1 polymer ?
#
loop_
_entity_poly.entity_id
_entity_poly.type
_entity_poly.pdbx_seq_one_letter_code
_entity_poly.pdbx_strand_id
1 'polypeptide(L)' 'MVVPLYHIIAFAGLLFTIGVLGVLFRRNAIIVFMSVEIM' A
#
# COMPACT_ATOMS: atom_id res chain seq x y z
N MET A 1 -8.13 -14.92 19.94
CA MET A 1 -6.71 -14.79 19.56
C MET A 1 -6.46 -13.32 19.27
N VAL A 2 -5.74 -12.60 20.15
CA VAL A 2 -5.45 -11.18 19.96
C VAL A 2 -4.29 -11.07 18.97
N VAL A 3 -4.54 -10.43 17.82
CA VAL A 3 -3.46 -10.08 16.90
C VAL A 3 -2.71 -8.88 17.51
N PRO A 4 -1.38 -8.96 17.69
CA PRO A 4 -0.60 -7.85 18.25
C PRO A 4 -0.70 -6.61 17.35
N LEU A 5 -0.87 -5.43 17.96
CA LEU A 5 -0.97 -4.15 17.25
C LEU A 5 0.18 -3.93 16.25
N TYR A 6 1.38 -4.38 16.62
CA TYR A 6 2.57 -4.28 15.78
C TYR A 6 2.42 -4.95 14.41
N HIS A 7 1.71 -6.07 14.33
CA HIS A 7 1.49 -6.77 13.06
C HIS A 7 0.57 -5.98 12.13
N ILE A 8 -0.47 -5.34 12.69
CA ILE A 8 -1.42 -4.52 11.93
C ILE A 8 -0.72 -3.29 11.38
N ILE A 9 0.10 -2.62 12.20
CA ILE A 9 0.87 -1.44 11.79
C ILE A 9 1.91 -1.81 10.72
N ALA A 10 2.63 -2.93 10.90
CA ALA A 10 3.58 -3.40 9.93
C ALA A 10 2.91 -3.74 8.59
N PHE A 11 1.75 -4.40 8.62
CA PHE A 11 1.00 -4.74 7.42
C PHE A 11 0.46 -3.49 6.69
N ALA A 12 -0.09 -2.53 7.43
CA ALA A 12 -0.56 -1.25 6.87
C ALA A 12 0.60 -0.47 6.24
N GLY A 13 1.75 -0.40 6.91
CA GLY A 13 2.95 0.24 6.35
C GLY A 13 3.43 -0.44 5.07
N LEU A 14 3.36 -1.77 5.02
CA LEU A 14 3.77 -2.55 3.84
C LEU A 14 2.84 -2.27 2.64
N LEU A 15 1.52 -2.31 2.85
CA LEU A 15 0.54 -1.94 1.82
C LEU A 15 0.73 -0.50 1.32
N PHE A 16 0.93 0.44 2.23
CA PHE A 16 1.19 1.85 1.88
C PHE A 16 2.44 1.98 1.00
N THR A 17 3.56 1.34 1.38
CA THR A 17 4.79 1.39 0.56
C THR A 17 4.61 0.78 -0.82
N ILE A 18 3.83 -0.30 -0.96
CA ILE A 18 3.49 -0.89 -2.27
C ILE A 18 2.67 0.11 -3.10
N GLY A 19 1.70 0.79 -2.49
CA GLY A 19 0.95 1.86 -3.14
C GLY A 19 1.86 3.00 -3.62
N VAL A 20 2.78 3.49 -2.76
CA VAL A 20 3.76 4.55 -3.11
C VAL A 20 4.62 4.12 -4.30
N LEU A 21 5.15 2.90 -4.28
CA LEU A 21 5.96 2.34 -5.36
C LEU A 21 5.15 2.19 -6.66
N GLY A 22 3.89 1.78 -6.56
CA GLY A 22 2.97 1.68 -7.70
C GLY A 22 2.78 3.03 -8.40
N VAL A 23 2.60 4.10 -7.63
CA VAL A 23 2.46 5.48 -8.13
C VAL A 23 3.76 6.00 -8.77
N LEU A 24 4.92 5.79 -8.14
CA LEU A 24 6.20 6.33 -8.62
C LEU A 24 6.71 5.66 -9.90
N PHE A 25 6.55 4.35 -10.04
CA PHE A 25 7.20 3.59 -11.12
C PHE A 25 6.32 3.36 -12.36
N ARG A 26 5.00 3.53 -12.25
CA ARG A 26 4.08 3.18 -13.34
C ARG A 26 3.66 4.42 -14.13
N ARG A 27 3.92 4.40 -15.45
CA ARG A 27 3.45 5.42 -16.40
C ARG A 27 1.98 5.28 -16.80
N ASN A 28 1.31 4.20 -16.36
CA ASN A 28 -0.08 3.94 -16.67
C ASN A 28 -0.98 4.60 -15.62
N ALA A 29 -1.73 5.62 -16.03
CA ALA A 29 -2.63 6.38 -15.15
C ALA A 29 -3.64 5.48 -14.40
N ILE A 30 -4.14 4.41 -15.02
CA ILE A 30 -5.06 3.46 -14.38
C ILE A 30 -4.39 2.73 -13.20
N ILE A 31 -3.13 2.32 -13.34
CA ILE A 31 -2.39 1.60 -12.29
C ILE A 31 -2.03 2.57 -11.15
N VAL A 32 -1.75 3.83 -11.48
CA VAL A 32 -1.55 4.89 -10.50
C VAL A 32 -2.82 5.12 -9.68
N PHE A 33 -3.99 5.25 -10.33
CA PHE A 33 -5.27 5.37 -9.64
C PHE A 33 -5.59 4.16 -8.76
N MET A 34 -5.36 2.95 -9.27
CA MET A 34 -5.59 1.72 -8.50
C MET A 34 -4.62 1.61 -7.29
N SER A 35 -3.42 2.17 -7.39
CA SER A 35 -2.46 2.22 -6.27
C SER A 35 -2.86 3.24 -5.20
N VAL A 36 -3.56 4.32 -5.58
CA VAL A 36 -4.11 5.32 -4.65
C VAL A 36 -5.30 4.77 -3.88
N GLU A 37 -6.12 3.89 -4.47
CA GLU A 37 -7.20 3.20 -3.72
C GLU A 37 -6.70 2.10 -2.78
N ILE A 38 -5.47 1.61 -2.98
CA ILE A 38 -4.83 0.58 -2.13
C ILE A 38 -4.00 1.19 -0.99
N MET A 39 -3.55 2.45 -1.13
CA MET A 39 -2.91 3.23 -0.06
C MET A 39 -3.85 3.52 1.10
#